data_AF-A0A6I3LQJ6-F1
#
_entry.id   AF-A0A6I3LQJ6-F1
#
_cell.length_a   1.000
_cell.length_b   1.000
_cell.length_c   1.000
_cell.angle_alpha   90.00
_cell.angle_beta   90.00
_cell.angle_gamma   90.00
#
_symmetry.space_group_name_H-M   'P 1'
#
loop_
_entity.id
_entity.type
_entity.pdbx_description
1 polymer ?
#
loop_
_entity_poly.entity_id
_entity_poly.type
_entity_poly.pdbx_seq_one_letter_code
_entity_poly.pdbx_strand_id
1 'polypeptide(L)'
;MKNLLMTIPLLFSLLIGGCAKRNNSSILSKDGVILNTTETAEDREYRIISDDQIDRLNTIIKKKRLSSEEQIMQEYAPEDKHAEGNYLYVLKRTTDNPEKITVTLLEDCIMDDSMKARKVVMDMRVQNDQYYVIKIKESYQCWKDRGHEEWNAGLCL
;
A
#
# COMPACT_ATOMS: atom_id res chain seq x y z
N MET A 1 51.56 -8.93 -23.71
CA MET A 1 52.79 -9.50 -23.12
C MET A 1 53.15 -8.71 -21.88
N LYS A 2 53.50 -9.42 -20.80
CA LYS A 2 54.03 -8.98 -19.49
C LYS A 2 53.04 -8.52 -18.40
N ASN A 3 52.44 -9.55 -17.79
CA ASN A 3 52.35 -9.87 -16.36
C ASN A 3 53.18 -9.02 -15.38
N LEU A 4 52.61 -8.67 -14.21
CA LEU A 4 53.07 -9.06 -12.85
C LEU A 4 52.09 -8.45 -11.81
N LEU A 5 51.21 -9.23 -11.17
CA LEU A 5 51.41 -9.92 -9.87
C LEU A 5 51.90 -9.01 -8.73
N MET A 6 51.01 -8.66 -7.81
CA MET A 6 51.30 -8.80 -6.37
C MET A 6 50.01 -8.93 -5.55
N THR A 7 50.02 -9.91 -4.67
CA THR A 7 48.92 -10.49 -3.89
C THR A 7 49.09 -10.23 -2.38
N ILE A 8 47.96 -9.95 -1.69
CA ILE A 8 47.53 -10.50 -0.36
C ILE A 8 48.31 -9.99 0.89
N PRO A 9 47.75 -9.98 2.13
CA PRO A 9 46.38 -9.82 2.66
C PRO A 9 46.30 -8.74 3.77
N LEU A 10 45.11 -8.41 4.30
CA LEU A 10 44.98 -8.27 5.77
C LEU A 10 43.55 -8.55 6.24
N LEU A 11 43.42 -9.58 7.07
CA LEU A 11 42.25 -9.87 7.90
C LEU A 11 41.99 -8.70 8.86
N PHE A 12 40.74 -8.27 8.97
CA PHE A 12 40.20 -7.77 10.23
C PHE A 12 38.81 -8.34 10.45
N SER A 13 38.78 -9.52 11.05
CA SER A 13 37.63 -10.08 11.74
C SER A 13 37.38 -9.28 13.02
N LEU A 14 36.22 -8.64 13.11
CA LEU A 14 35.64 -8.23 14.39
C LEU A 14 34.21 -8.79 14.47
N LEU A 15 34.13 -9.92 15.15
CA LEU A 15 32.92 -10.45 15.77
C LEU A 15 32.48 -9.47 16.86
N ILE A 16 31.31 -8.86 16.70
CA ILE A 16 30.53 -8.40 17.84
C ILE A 16 29.22 -9.18 17.83
N GLY A 17 29.25 -10.29 18.54
CA GLY A 17 28.04 -10.95 19.00
C GLY A 17 27.33 -10.05 19.99
N GLY A 18 26.17 -9.52 19.58
CA GLY A 18 25.16 -8.98 20.48
C GLY A 18 23.95 -9.91 20.47
N CYS A 19 23.92 -10.88 21.39
CA CYS A 19 22.66 -11.57 21.71
C CYS A 19 21.74 -10.57 22.41
N ALA A 20 20.91 -9.86 21.64
CA ALA A 20 19.77 -9.15 22.20
C ALA A 20 18.78 -10.19 22.73
N LYS A 21 18.72 -10.29 24.05
CA LYS A 21 17.75 -11.05 24.82
C LYS A 21 16.34 -10.63 24.37
N ARG A 22 15.68 -11.47 23.55
CA ARG A 22 14.26 -11.29 23.21
C ARG A 22 13.44 -11.54 24.47
N ASN A 23 12.99 -10.47 25.12
CA ASN A 23 11.90 -10.56 26.07
C ASN A 23 10.62 -10.79 25.25
N ASN A 24 10.25 -12.06 25.13
CA ASN A 24 8.96 -12.48 24.59
C ASN A 24 7.91 -12.20 25.68
N SER A 25 7.36 -10.99 25.68
CA SER A 25 6.17 -10.70 26.49
C SER A 25 4.95 -11.18 25.71
N SER A 26 4.56 -12.43 25.93
CA SER A 26 3.27 -12.93 25.49
C SER A 26 2.17 -12.28 26.33
N ILE A 27 1.46 -11.32 25.77
CA ILE A 27 0.18 -10.86 26.32
C ILE A 27 -0.84 -11.93 25.95
N LEU A 28 -1.18 -12.75 26.95
CA LEU A 28 -2.19 -13.79 26.86
C LEU A 28 -3.57 -13.12 26.74
N SER A 29 -4.14 -13.10 25.53
CA SER A 29 -5.58 -12.86 25.36
C SER A 29 -6.35 -14.11 25.79
N LYS A 30 -7.51 -13.89 26.41
CA LYS A 30 -8.32 -14.89 27.12
C LYS A 30 -8.83 -16.05 26.23
N ASP A 31 -8.68 -15.95 24.90
CA ASP A 31 -9.26 -16.87 23.93
C ASP A 31 -8.24 -17.66 23.07
N GLY A 32 -6.94 -17.64 23.42
CA GLY A 32 -5.97 -18.61 22.89
C GLY A 32 -5.61 -18.48 21.39
N VAL A 33 -5.98 -17.39 20.72
CA VAL A 33 -5.57 -17.12 19.33
C VAL A 33 -4.19 -16.47 19.31
N ILE A 34 -3.18 -17.20 18.82
CA ILE A 34 -1.85 -16.65 18.51
C ILE A 34 -1.95 -15.91 17.18
N LEU A 35 -2.15 -14.59 17.24
CA LEU A 35 -1.96 -13.70 16.09
C LEU A 35 -0.46 -13.43 15.93
N ASN A 36 0.21 -14.28 15.15
CA ASN A 36 1.55 -13.98 14.64
C ASN A 36 1.43 -13.05 13.43
N THR A 37 1.17 -11.75 13.66
CA THR A 37 1.38 -10.72 12.64
C THR A 37 2.72 -10.05 12.92
N THR A 38 3.78 -10.54 12.26
CA THR A 38 4.96 -9.71 12.03
C THR A 38 4.57 -8.66 10.99
N GLU A 39 4.04 -7.53 11.44
CA GLU A 39 3.76 -6.38 10.59
C GLU A 39 5.05 -5.96 9.87
N THR A 40 5.01 -5.98 8.54
CA THR A 40 6.11 -5.50 7.70
C THR A 40 6.15 -3.97 7.73
N ALA A 41 7.26 -3.36 7.29
CA ALA A 41 7.33 -1.90 7.15
C ALA A 41 6.29 -1.36 6.15
N GLU A 42 5.88 -2.18 5.17
CA GLU A 42 4.82 -1.85 4.22
C GLU A 42 3.43 -1.82 4.88
N ASP A 43 3.20 -2.67 5.89
CA ASP A 43 1.94 -2.70 6.65
C ASP A 43 1.74 -1.43 7.52
N ARG A 44 2.81 -0.66 7.78
CA ARG A 44 2.73 0.62 8.51
C ARG A 44 2.40 1.83 7.62
N GLU A 45 2.69 1.75 6.32
CA GLU A 45 2.39 2.85 5.38
C GLU A 45 0.92 2.85 4.98
N TYR A 46 0.26 1.69 4.95
CA TYR A 46 -1.08 1.59 4.38
C TYR A 46 -2.15 1.16 5.39
N ARG A 47 -3.27 1.89 5.36
CA ARG A 47 -4.53 1.46 5.95
C ARG A 47 -5.16 0.39 5.06
N ILE A 48 -5.44 -0.78 5.63
CA ILE A 48 -6.15 -1.84 4.93
C ILE A 48 -7.64 -1.54 4.97
N ILE A 49 -8.29 -1.61 3.81
CA ILE A 49 -9.73 -1.42 3.67
C ILE A 49 -10.46 -2.69 4.06
N SER A 50 -11.58 -2.53 4.76
CA SER A 50 -12.38 -3.65 5.28
C SER A 50 -13.01 -4.48 4.16
N ASP A 51 -13.18 -5.78 4.43
CA ASP A 51 -13.85 -6.71 3.51
C ASP A 51 -15.28 -6.25 3.18
N ASP A 52 -16.02 -5.67 4.14
CA ASP A 52 -17.36 -5.12 3.90
C ASP A 52 -17.39 -4.03 2.82
N GLN A 53 -16.35 -3.18 2.75
CA GLN A 53 -16.24 -2.15 1.72
C GLN A 53 -15.88 -2.76 0.36
N ILE A 54 -15.01 -3.78 0.36
CA ILE A 54 -14.63 -4.53 -0.84
C ILE A 54 -15.85 -5.27 -1.41
N ASP A 55 -16.66 -5.90 -0.58
CA ASP A 55 -17.88 -6.62 -0.97
C ASP A 55 -18.93 -5.68 -1.57
N ARG A 56 -19.07 -4.48 -1.00
CA ARG A 56 -19.93 -3.43 -1.58
C ARG A 56 -19.44 -3.02 -2.97
N LEU A 57 -18.14 -2.79 -3.14
CA LEU A 57 -17.57 -2.45 -4.44
C LEU A 57 -17.79 -3.58 -5.45
N ASN A 58 -17.49 -4.83 -5.09
CA ASN A 58 -17.72 -6.00 -5.95
C ASN A 58 -19.20 -6.16 -6.35
N THR A 59 -20.13 -5.84 -5.44
CA THR A 59 -21.57 -5.78 -5.75
C THR A 59 -21.87 -4.73 -6.81
N ILE A 60 -21.25 -3.54 -6.71
CA ILE A 60 -21.42 -2.46 -7.68
C ILE A 60 -20.82 -2.84 -9.04
N ILE A 61 -19.61 -3.40 -9.08
CA ILE A 61 -18.95 -3.89 -10.29
C ILE A 61 -19.90 -4.82 -11.06
N LYS A 62 -20.49 -5.78 -10.35
CA LYS A 62 -21.46 -6.73 -10.95
C LYS A 62 -22.72 -6.04 -11.43
N LYS A 63 -23.32 -5.18 -10.60
CA LYS A 63 -24.60 -4.50 -10.91
C LYS A 63 -24.47 -3.55 -12.10
N LYS A 64 -23.41 -2.75 -12.13
CA LYS A 64 -23.12 -1.77 -13.18
C LYS A 64 -22.41 -2.38 -14.39
N ARG A 65 -21.95 -3.63 -14.29
CA ARG A 65 -21.14 -4.34 -15.30
C ARG A 65 -19.88 -3.55 -15.66
N LEU A 66 -19.16 -3.09 -14.65
CA LEU A 66 -17.91 -2.35 -14.86
C LEU A 66 -16.86 -3.29 -15.47
N SER A 67 -16.25 -2.87 -16.57
CA SER A 67 -15.41 -3.73 -17.42
C SER A 67 -14.00 -3.20 -17.62
N SER A 68 -13.61 -2.13 -16.92
CA SER A 68 -12.25 -1.60 -16.95
C SER A 68 -11.76 -1.24 -15.54
N GLU A 69 -10.45 -1.34 -15.35
CA GLU A 69 -9.79 -0.96 -14.10
C GLU A 69 -10.07 0.49 -13.71
N GLU A 70 -10.12 1.39 -14.69
CA GLU A 70 -10.39 2.81 -14.47
C GLU A 70 -11.80 3.04 -13.96
N GLN A 71 -12.81 2.37 -14.54
CA GLN A 71 -14.20 2.48 -14.08
C GLN A 71 -14.36 1.97 -12.64
N ILE A 72 -13.68 0.87 -12.31
CA ILE A 72 -13.72 0.28 -10.97
C ILE A 72 -13.04 1.21 -9.96
N MET A 73 -11.87 1.75 -10.30
CA MET A 73 -11.19 2.70 -9.43
C MET A 73 -11.99 3.99 -9.27
N GLN A 74 -12.60 4.52 -10.33
CA GLN A 74 -13.47 5.72 -10.26
C GLN A 74 -14.71 5.50 -9.41
N GLU A 75 -15.25 4.27 -9.36
CA GLU A 75 -16.36 3.96 -8.45
C GLU A 75 -15.93 3.98 -6.98
N TYR A 76 -14.69 3.57 -6.71
CA TYR A 76 -14.13 3.52 -5.36
C TYR A 76 -13.61 4.90 -4.89
N ALA A 77 -12.84 5.57 -5.73
CA ALA A 77 -12.17 6.83 -5.50
C ALA A 77 -12.38 7.73 -6.74
N PRO A 78 -13.50 8.46 -6.82
CA PRO A 78 -13.81 9.28 -7.99
C PRO A 78 -12.87 10.48 -8.11
N GLU A 79 -12.51 10.81 -9.36
CA GLU A 79 -11.77 12.03 -9.69
C GLU A 79 -12.63 13.28 -9.40
N ASP A 80 -12.05 14.27 -8.72
CA ASP A 80 -12.67 15.59 -8.57
C ASP A 80 -12.53 16.41 -9.87
N LYS A 81 -13.62 16.46 -10.64
CA LYS A 81 -13.70 17.21 -11.91
C LYS A 81 -13.82 18.72 -11.72
N HIS A 82 -13.98 19.19 -10.50
CA HIS A 82 -14.10 20.61 -10.16
C HIS A 82 -12.89 21.11 -9.38
N ALA A 83 -11.85 20.28 -9.24
CA ALA A 83 -10.62 20.68 -8.60
C ALA A 83 -9.94 21.84 -9.34
N GLU A 84 -9.49 22.82 -8.57
CA GLU A 84 -8.74 23.98 -9.05
C GLU A 84 -7.23 23.77 -8.84
N GLY A 85 -6.40 24.60 -9.49
CA GLY A 85 -4.96 24.61 -9.28
C GLY A 85 -4.23 23.41 -9.91
N ASN A 86 -3.35 22.76 -9.14
CA ASN A 86 -2.43 21.72 -9.60
C ASN A 86 -2.90 20.29 -9.24
N TYR A 87 -4.22 20.08 -9.12
CA TYR A 87 -4.78 18.77 -8.81
C TYR A 87 -4.32 17.70 -9.81
N LEU A 88 -3.93 16.54 -9.26
CA LEU A 88 -3.43 15.41 -10.02
C LEU A 88 -4.27 14.18 -9.71
N TYR A 89 -4.62 13.40 -10.74
CA TYR A 89 -5.27 12.09 -10.63
C TYR A 89 -4.62 11.13 -11.64
N VAL A 90 -3.78 10.21 -11.15
CA VAL A 90 -2.98 9.31 -12.01
C VAL A 90 -3.22 7.87 -11.66
N LEU A 91 -3.65 7.09 -12.66
CA LEU A 91 -3.77 5.64 -12.58
C LEU A 91 -2.55 4.97 -13.20
N LYS A 92 -2.01 3.97 -12.49
CA LYS A 92 -0.94 3.12 -12.98
C LYS A 92 -1.31 1.66 -12.76
N ARG A 93 -1.34 0.90 -13.85
CA ARG A 93 -1.44 -0.55 -13.81
C ARG A 93 -0.06 -1.19 -13.68
N THR A 94 0.02 -2.24 -12.87
CA THR A 94 1.18 -3.15 -12.79
C THR A 94 0.69 -4.59 -12.84
N THR A 95 1.46 -5.44 -13.51
CA THR A 95 1.14 -6.87 -13.71
C THR A 95 2.37 -7.69 -13.34
N ASP A 96 2.77 -7.58 -12.08
CA ASP A 96 3.94 -8.30 -11.57
C ASP A 96 3.61 -9.78 -11.28
N ASN A 97 2.32 -10.14 -11.31
CA ASN A 97 1.80 -11.49 -11.15
C ASN A 97 0.73 -11.76 -12.23
N PRO A 98 0.83 -12.84 -13.02
CA PRO A 98 -0.14 -13.16 -14.07
C PRO A 98 -1.56 -13.44 -13.55
N GLU A 99 -1.71 -13.81 -12.27
CA GLU A 99 -3.00 -14.09 -11.64
C GLU A 99 -3.61 -12.88 -10.93
N LYS A 100 -2.90 -11.74 -10.89
CA LYS A 100 -3.29 -10.56 -10.11
C LYS A 100 -2.98 -9.28 -10.85
N ILE A 101 -4.00 -8.45 -11.01
CA ILE A 101 -3.86 -7.10 -11.56
C ILE A 101 -3.76 -6.14 -10.38
N THR A 102 -2.72 -5.29 -10.38
CA THR A 102 -2.56 -4.26 -9.35
C THR A 102 -2.71 -2.90 -9.99
N VAL A 103 -3.62 -2.09 -9.47
CA VAL A 103 -3.92 -0.74 -9.94
C VAL A 103 -3.63 0.22 -8.83
N THR A 104 -2.75 1.18 -9.09
CA THR A 104 -2.40 2.24 -8.17
C THR A 104 -3.00 3.55 -8.66
N LEU A 105 -3.77 4.21 -7.80
CA LEU A 105 -4.17 5.59 -7.95
C LEU A 105 -3.25 6.47 -7.10
N LEU A 106 -2.75 7.55 -7.68
CA LEU A 106 -2.12 8.66 -6.97
C LEU A 106 -2.94 9.92 -7.23
N GLU A 107 -3.43 10.52 -6.15
CA GLU A 107 -4.01 11.85 -6.12
C GLU A 107 -3.12 12.79 -5.33
N ASP A 108 -2.90 14.01 -5.83
CA ASP A 108 -2.11 15.04 -5.16
C ASP A 108 -2.78 16.41 -5.35
N CYS A 109 -2.45 17.33 -4.45
CA CYS A 109 -3.08 18.64 -4.33
C CYS A 109 -4.62 18.55 -4.24
N ILE A 110 -5.11 17.61 -3.42
CA ILE A 110 -6.54 17.43 -3.15
C ILE A 110 -7.09 18.71 -2.50
N MET A 111 -8.28 19.14 -2.92
CA MET A 111 -8.99 20.30 -2.35
C MET A 111 -9.69 19.92 -1.03
N ASP A 112 -8.89 19.52 -0.05
CA ASP A 112 -9.32 19.23 1.32
C ASP A 112 -8.45 20.04 2.30
N ASP A 113 -9.06 20.55 3.37
CA ASP A 113 -8.39 21.43 4.34
C ASP A 113 -7.30 20.72 5.17
N SER A 114 -7.29 19.39 5.13
CA SER A 114 -6.40 18.53 5.92
C SER A 114 -5.57 17.58 5.06
N MET A 115 -6.17 16.92 4.07
CA MET A 115 -5.51 15.94 3.21
C MET A 115 -4.93 16.59 1.96
N LYS A 116 -3.62 16.40 1.76
CA LYS A 116 -2.90 16.87 0.57
C LYS A 116 -2.96 15.86 -0.57
N ALA A 117 -2.70 14.59 -0.26
CA ALA A 117 -2.52 13.55 -1.26
C ALA A 117 -3.07 12.22 -0.75
N ARG A 118 -3.53 11.38 -1.69
CA ARG A 118 -4.04 10.04 -1.43
C ARG A 118 -3.41 9.07 -2.41
N LYS A 119 -3.04 7.89 -1.92
CA LYS A 119 -2.58 6.77 -2.73
C LYS A 119 -3.46 5.57 -2.44
N VAL A 120 -4.07 5.02 -3.48
CA VAL A 120 -4.87 3.78 -3.38
C VAL A 120 -4.16 2.70 -4.17
N VAL A 121 -3.97 1.53 -3.55
CA VAL A 121 -3.48 0.34 -4.26
C VAL A 121 -4.57 -0.72 -4.19
N MET A 122 -5.06 -1.12 -5.36
CA MET A 122 -6.15 -2.06 -5.53
C MET A 122 -5.65 -3.31 -6.26
N ASP A 123 -5.76 -4.44 -5.58
CA ASP A 123 -5.50 -5.75 -6.16
C ASP A 123 -6.82 -6.36 -6.67
N MET A 124 -6.78 -6.90 -7.88
CA MET A 124 -7.91 -7.53 -8.54
C MET A 124 -7.52 -8.86 -9.19
N ARG A 125 -8.53 -9.70 -9.41
CA ARG A 125 -8.45 -10.88 -10.28
C ARG A 125 -9.56 -10.83 -11.31
N VAL A 126 -9.37 -11.53 -12.42
CA VAL A 126 -10.44 -11.77 -13.39
C VAL A 126 -10.99 -13.17 -13.17
N GLN A 127 -12.30 -13.27 -12.96
CA GLN A 127 -13.01 -14.54 -12.79
C GLN A 127 -14.25 -14.51 -13.68
N ASN A 128 -14.41 -15.50 -14.56
CA ASN A 128 -15.52 -15.58 -15.52
C ASN A 128 -15.70 -14.26 -16.31
N ASP A 129 -14.59 -13.73 -16.85
CA ASP A 129 -14.53 -12.46 -17.59
C ASP A 129 -15.00 -11.22 -16.81
N GLN A 130 -15.05 -11.30 -15.48
CA GLN A 130 -15.42 -10.21 -14.60
C GLN A 130 -14.30 -9.89 -13.60
N TYR A 131 -14.03 -8.60 -13.39
CA TYR A 131 -13.13 -8.15 -12.33
C TYR A 131 -13.71 -8.43 -10.96
N TYR A 132 -12.84 -8.87 -10.05
CA TYR A 132 -13.13 -9.07 -8.64
C TYR A 132 -12.01 -8.44 -7.80
N VAL A 133 -12.35 -7.47 -6.97
CA VAL A 133 -11.42 -6.80 -6.06
C VAL A 133 -11.15 -7.71 -4.87
N ILE A 134 -9.86 -7.94 -4.59
CA ILE A 134 -9.42 -8.84 -3.51
C ILE A 134 -8.80 -8.08 -2.33
N LYS A 135 -8.22 -6.90 -2.56
CA LYS A 135 -7.61 -6.08 -1.52
C LYS A 135 -7.56 -4.63 -1.97
N ILE A 136 -7.86 -3.73 -1.05
CA ILE A 136 -7.59 -2.31 -1.21
C ILE A 136 -6.77 -1.84 -0.01
N LYS A 137 -5.76 -1.03 -0.26
CA LYS A 137 -4.98 -0.37 0.77
C LYS A 137 -4.75 1.09 0.41
N GLU A 138 -4.78 1.97 1.41
CA GLU A 138 -4.69 3.41 1.23
C GLU A 138 -3.58 4.02 2.07
N SER A 139 -2.90 5.02 1.54
CA SER A 139 -2.01 5.88 2.32
C SER A 139 -2.23 7.35 1.96
N TYR A 140 -1.92 8.23 2.88
CA TYR A 140 -2.22 9.66 2.78
C TYR A 140 -0.99 10.50 3.09
N GLN A 141 -0.99 11.72 2.57
CA GLN A 141 -0.14 12.80 3.06
C GLN A 141 -1.05 13.96 3.47
N CYS A 142 -0.78 14.54 4.63
CA CYS A 142 -1.50 15.71 5.12
C CYS A 142 -0.83 17.00 4.70
N TRP A 143 -1.60 18.09 4.71
CA TRP A 143 -1.03 19.42 4.68
C TRP A 143 -0.22 19.68 5.95
N LYS A 144 0.67 20.67 5.86
CA LYS A 144 1.48 21.12 6.98
C LYS A 144 0.59 21.44 8.18
N ASP A 145 1.02 20.98 9.37
CA ASP A 145 0.31 21.17 10.65
C ASP A 145 -1.08 20.50 10.71
N ARG A 146 -1.40 19.58 9.79
CA ARG A 146 -2.65 18.79 9.74
C ARG A 146 -2.45 17.29 9.98
N GLY A 147 -1.34 16.90 10.61
CA GLY A 147 -1.02 15.50 10.88
C GLY A 147 0.37 15.13 10.39
N HIS A 148 0.46 14.04 9.62
CA HIS A 148 1.71 13.53 9.06
C HIS A 148 1.92 14.04 7.64
N GLU A 149 3.12 14.52 7.32
CA GLU A 149 3.44 15.01 5.96
C GLU A 149 4.00 13.89 5.06
N GLU A 150 4.48 12.79 5.64
CA GLU A 150 4.94 11.57 4.94
C GLU A 150 3.77 10.62 4.65
N TRP A 151 3.94 9.72 3.66
CA TRP A 151 2.95 8.67 3.39
C TRP A 151 2.68 7.81 4.62
N ASN A 152 1.42 7.78 5.07
CA ASN A 152 1.03 7.02 6.24
C ASN A 152 -0.41 6.47 6.12
N ALA A 153 -0.70 5.46 6.94
CA ALA A 153 -2.02 4.85 7.08
C ALA A 153 -3.00 5.70 7.91
N GLY A 154 -2.46 6.58 8.76
CA GLY A 154 -3.23 7.47 9.61
C GLY A 154 -4.07 8.45 8.81
N LEU A 155 -5.17 8.91 9.39
CA LEU A 155 -5.96 10.00 8.81
C LEU A 155 -5.34 11.35 9.18
N CYS A 156 -5.61 12.36 8.36
CA CYS A 156 -5.28 13.75 8.69
C CYS A 156 -6.19 14.30 9.80
N LEU A 157 -5.71 15.35 10.49
CA LEU A 157 -6.35 16.02 11.61
C LEU A 157 -7.32 17.12 11.16
#